data_AF-A0A7M3NKP1-F1
#
_entry.id   AF-A0A7M3NKP1-F1
#
_cell.length_a   1.000
_cell.length_b   1.000
_cell.length_c   1.000
_cell.angle_alpha   90.00
_cell.angle_beta   90.00
_cell.angle_gamma   90.00
#
_symmetry.space_group_name_H-M   'P 1'
#
loop_
_entity.id
_entity.type
_entity.pdbx_description
1 polymer ?
#
loop_
_entity_poly.entity_id
_entity_poly.type
_entity_poly.pdbx_seq_one_letter_code
_entity_poly.pdbx_strand_id
1 'polypeptide(L)'
;MKLDGGWVGSSDVDEVAMIVKGDKVQLAFRSTDGKSMHACEGLLKQTSMQLSCVDKTNKDRVKGTVEISTDKKIAIAWASGKKDLLTKSGNGQVDFSQWGLPAPAAG
;
A
#
# COMPACT_ATOMS: atom_id res chain seq x y z
N MET A 1 10.69 13.28 3.68
CA MET A 1 10.22 11.99 4.25
C MET A 1 10.71 10.88 3.32
N LYS A 2 11.41 9.86 3.83
CA LYS A 2 11.93 8.75 3.00
C LYS A 2 11.08 7.50 3.26
N LEU A 3 10.14 7.22 2.36
CA LEU A 3 9.25 6.05 2.48
C LEU A 3 9.71 4.84 1.67
N ASP A 4 10.84 4.93 0.96
CA ASP A 4 11.35 3.84 0.14
C ASP A 4 11.45 2.52 0.92
N GLY A 5 10.96 1.46 0.27
CA GLY A 5 10.98 0.10 0.77
C GLY A 5 9.60 -0.53 0.82
N GLY A 6 9.60 -1.77 1.30
CA GLY A 6 8.42 -2.59 1.52
C GLY A 6 7.83 -2.42 2.91
N TRP A 7 6.50 -2.41 2.97
CA TRP A 7 5.70 -2.20 4.16
C TRP A 7 4.58 -3.24 4.19
N VAL A 8 4.32 -3.78 5.37
CA VAL A 8 3.27 -4.78 5.59
C VAL A 8 2.49 -4.43 6.85
N GLY A 9 1.21 -4.74 6.87
CA GLY A 9 0.38 -4.49 8.03
C GLY A 9 -1.06 -4.85 7.77
N SER A 10 -1.95 -4.20 8.51
CA SER A 10 -3.37 -4.45 8.42
C SER A 10 -4.14 -3.14 8.45
N SER A 11 -5.31 -3.16 7.81
CA SER A 11 -6.45 -2.33 8.15
C SER A 11 -7.47 -3.23 8.84
N ASP A 12 -8.40 -2.69 9.63
CA ASP A 12 -9.38 -3.42 10.46
C ASP A 12 -9.77 -4.84 10.02
N VAL A 13 -10.03 -5.06 8.72
CA VAL A 13 -10.41 -6.36 8.13
C VAL A 13 -9.56 -6.81 6.95
N ASP A 14 -8.51 -6.08 6.57
CA ASP A 14 -7.69 -6.35 5.38
C ASP A 14 -6.22 -6.53 5.78
N GLU A 15 -5.55 -7.53 5.23
CA GLU A 15 -4.09 -7.56 5.21
C GLU A 15 -3.58 -6.67 4.08
N VAL A 16 -2.53 -5.90 4.34
CA VAL A 16 -2.07 -4.84 3.44
C VAL A 16 -0.56 -4.93 3.24
N ALA A 17 -0.15 -4.83 1.99
CA ALA A 17 1.23 -4.82 1.54
C ALA A 17 1.47 -3.61 0.64
N MET A 18 2.55 -2.88 0.86
CA MET A 18 2.89 -1.70 0.07
C MET A 18 4.39 -1.67 -0.27
N ILE A 19 4.74 -1.23 -1.46
CA ILE A 19 6.11 -0.89 -1.83
C ILE A 19 6.14 0.54 -2.32
N VAL A 20 7.16 1.28 -1.87
CA VAL A 20 7.49 2.61 -2.37
C VAL A 20 8.88 2.59 -2.99
N LYS A 21 9.00 3.10 -4.22
CA LYS A 21 10.28 3.30 -4.91
C LYS A 21 10.27 4.69 -5.56
N GLY A 22 10.98 5.64 -4.95
CA GLY A 22 10.89 7.05 -5.30
C GLY A 22 9.52 7.62 -4.99
N ASP A 23 8.83 8.10 -6.01
CA ASP A 23 7.44 8.57 -5.93
C ASP A 23 6.42 7.48 -6.32
N LYS A 24 6.85 6.30 -6.77
CA LYS A 24 5.95 5.23 -7.19
C LYS A 24 5.50 4.39 -6.00
N VAL A 25 4.21 4.07 -5.98
CA VAL A 25 3.57 3.24 -4.95
C VAL A 25 2.87 2.07 -5.61
N GLN A 26 3.06 0.88 -5.05
CA GLN A 26 2.21 -0.29 -5.30
C GLN A 26 1.61 -0.74 -3.97
N LEU A 27 0.32 -1.04 -3.98
CA LEU A 27 -0.46 -1.44 -2.83
C LEU A 27 -1.24 -2.71 -3.18
N ALA A 28 -1.06 -3.75 -2.39
CA ALA A 28 -1.90 -4.95 -2.38
C ALA A 28 -2.69 -4.99 -1.09
N PHE A 29 -3.92 -5.48 -1.16
CA PHE A 29 -4.65 -5.83 0.04
C PHE A 29 -5.61 -6.98 -0.21
N ARG A 30 -5.80 -7.80 0.81
CA ARG A 30 -6.70 -8.95 0.81
C ARG A 30 -7.61 -8.87 2.02
N SER A 31 -8.91 -9.03 1.80
CA SER A 31 -9.87 -9.21 2.88
C SER A 31 -9.50 -10.44 3.71
N THR A 32 -9.62 -10.34 5.03
CA THR A 32 -9.34 -11.45 5.97
C THR A 32 -10.21 -12.69 5.72
N ASP A 33 -11.35 -12.55 5.04
CA ASP A 33 -12.16 -13.69 4.59
C ASP A 33 -11.63 -14.38 3.31
N GLY A 34 -10.55 -13.83 2.73
CA GLY A 34 -9.86 -14.36 1.55
C GLY A 34 -10.60 -14.17 0.22
N LYS A 35 -11.78 -13.53 0.21
CA LYS A 35 -12.64 -13.45 -0.99
C LYS A 35 -12.32 -12.30 -1.92
N SER A 36 -11.68 -11.27 -1.40
CA SER A 36 -11.37 -10.06 -2.16
C SER A 36 -9.88 -9.78 -2.07
N MET A 37 -9.25 -9.65 -3.23
CA MET A 37 -7.86 -9.30 -3.37
C MET A 37 -7.77 -8.18 -4.40
N HIS A 38 -7.12 -7.10 -4.01
CA HIS A 38 -7.03 -5.88 -4.79
C HIS A 38 -5.59 -5.43 -4.90
N ALA A 39 -5.33 -4.80 -6.04
CA ALA A 39 -4.03 -4.40 -6.51
C ALA A 39 -4.15 -2.97 -7.04
N CYS A 40 -3.43 -2.02 -6.46
CA CYS A 40 -3.47 -0.64 -6.86
C CYS A 40 -2.07 -0.06 -7.01
N GLU A 41 -1.90 0.83 -7.97
CA GLU A 41 -0.62 1.48 -8.27
C GLU A 41 -0.81 2.98 -8.51
N GLY A 42 0.23 3.75 -8.25
CA GLY A 42 0.19 5.18 -8.50
C GLY A 42 1.36 5.92 -7.88
N LEU A 43 1.09 7.14 -7.41
CA LEU A 43 2.13 8.08 -7.00
C LEU A 43 1.93 8.60 -5.58
N LEU A 44 3.04 8.81 -4.89
CA LEU A 44 3.17 9.52 -3.63
C LEU A 44 3.81 10.89 -3.91
N LYS A 45 3.06 11.97 -3.68
CA LYS A 45 3.56 13.34 -3.74
C LYS A 45 3.52 13.95 -2.34
N GLN A 46 4.69 14.21 -1.79
CA GLN A 46 4.85 14.61 -0.38
C GLN A 46 4.22 13.56 0.55
N THR A 47 3.06 13.84 1.13
CA THR A 47 2.29 12.91 1.96
C THR A 47 1.01 12.41 1.27
N SER A 48 0.67 12.96 0.11
CA SER A 48 -0.56 12.62 -0.62
C SER A 48 -0.33 11.44 -1.56
N MET A 49 -1.21 10.44 -1.49
CA MET A 49 -1.22 9.28 -2.38
C MET A 49 -2.39 9.37 -3.34
N GLN A 50 -2.10 9.07 -4.61
CA GLN A 50 -3.10 8.92 -5.66
C GLN A 50 -2.83 7.63 -6.42
N LEU A 51 -3.72 6.65 -6.25
CA LEU A 51 -3.60 5.29 -6.79
C LEU A 51 -4.77 4.97 -7.74
N SER A 52 -4.59 3.96 -8.56
CA SER A 52 -5.61 3.33 -9.40
C SER A 52 -5.55 1.83 -9.23
N CYS A 53 -6.69 1.18 -9.03
CA CYS A 53 -6.74 -0.26 -8.85
C CYS A 53 -6.92 -0.97 -10.20
N VAL A 54 -6.18 -2.07 -10.40
CA VAL A 54 -6.10 -2.83 -11.65
C VAL A 54 -7.49 -3.35 -12.06
N ASP A 55 -8.27 -3.80 -11.09
CA ASP A 55 -9.62 -4.33 -11.32
C ASP A 55 -10.68 -3.23 -11.58
N LYS A 56 -10.35 -1.95 -11.36
CA LYS A 56 -11.23 -0.78 -11.47
C LYS A 56 -12.49 -0.82 -10.60
N THR A 57 -12.64 -1.80 -9.72
CA THR A 57 -13.82 -1.97 -8.86
C THR A 57 -13.65 -1.32 -7.50
N ASN A 58 -12.44 -1.38 -6.94
CA ASN A 58 -12.18 -0.81 -5.62
C ASN A 58 -11.85 0.69 -5.70
N LYS A 59 -12.57 1.50 -4.91
CA LYS A 59 -12.34 2.95 -4.78
C LYS A 59 -11.92 3.36 -3.37
N ASP A 60 -11.73 2.41 -2.46
CA ASP A 60 -11.49 2.71 -1.06
C ASP A 60 -10.07 3.23 -0.81
N ARG A 61 -9.10 2.76 -1.61
CA ARG A 61 -7.68 3.05 -1.44
C ARG A 61 -7.05 3.75 -2.65
N VAL A 62 -7.83 4.61 -3.31
CA VAL A 62 -7.38 5.35 -4.50
C VAL A 62 -6.89 6.77 -4.18
N LYS A 63 -7.26 7.30 -3.01
CA LYS A 63 -6.80 8.60 -2.50
C LYS A 63 -6.55 8.50 -1.00
N GLY A 64 -5.36 8.85 -0.56
CA GLY A 64 -4.97 8.78 0.85
C GLY A 64 -3.91 9.80 1.22
N THR A 65 -3.66 9.92 2.52
CA THR A 65 -2.63 10.80 3.10
C THR A 65 -1.85 10.03 4.15
N VAL A 66 -0.52 10.11 4.08
CA VAL A 66 0.38 9.60 5.11
C VAL A 66 0.31 10.55 6.31
N GLU A 67 -0.26 10.10 7.41
CA GLU A 67 -0.43 10.90 8.64
C GLU A 67 0.78 10.80 9.57
N ILE A 68 1.37 9.62 9.64
CA ILE A 68 2.54 9.33 10.49
C ILE A 68 3.55 8.60 9.62
N SER A 69 4.81 9.03 9.70
CA SER A 69 5.92 8.30 9.11
C SER A 69 7.13 8.29 10.04
N THR A 70 7.61 7.11 10.35
CA THR A 70 8.93 6.85 10.95
C THR A 70 9.73 5.97 9.99
N ASP A 71 10.98 5.68 10.33
CA ASP A 71 11.80 4.71 9.59
C ASP A 71 11.21 3.28 9.61
N LYS A 72 10.35 2.96 10.58
CA LYS A 72 9.81 1.61 10.83
C LYS A 72 8.30 1.48 10.69
N LYS A 73 7.53 2.55 10.80
CA LYS A 73 6.07 2.53 10.77
C LYS A 73 5.51 3.69 9.98
N ILE A 74 4.41 3.44 9.27
CA ILE A 74 3.60 4.48 8.64
C ILE A 74 2.11 4.26 8.93
N ALA A 75 1.37 5.35 9.01
CA ALA A 75 -0.08 5.35 9.03
C ALA A 75 -0.62 6.09 7.81
N ILE A 76 -1.58 5.48 7.11
CA ILE A 76 -2.24 6.07 5.93
C ILE A 76 -3.72 6.22 6.24
N ALA A 77 -4.24 7.43 6.14
CA ALA A 77 -5.67 7.69 6.15
C ALA A 77 -6.18 7.76 4.71
N TRP A 78 -7.20 6.96 4.41
CA TRP A 78 -7.84 6.94 3.10
C TRP A 78 -9.07 7.85 3.07
N ALA A 79 -9.36 8.43 1.91
CA ALA A 79 -10.55 9.27 1.72
C ALA A 79 -11.88 8.51 1.93
N SER A 80 -11.84 7.17 1.86
CA SER A 80 -12.97 6.28 2.20
C SER A 80 -13.26 6.20 3.70
N GLY A 81 -12.37 6.73 4.55
CA GLY A 81 -12.42 6.59 6.00
C GLY A 81 -11.65 5.39 6.54
N LYS A 82 -11.14 4.49 5.68
CA LYS A 82 -10.24 3.41 6.10
C LYS A 82 -8.91 3.96 6.60
N LYS A 83 -8.26 3.22 7.50
CA LYS A 83 -6.91 3.53 7.99
C LYS A 83 -6.01 2.31 7.94
N ASP A 84 -4.81 2.49 7.40
CA ASP A 84 -3.77 1.46 7.40
C ASP A 84 -2.68 1.80 8.39
N LEU A 85 -2.23 0.78 9.12
CA LEU A 85 -1.01 0.85 9.91
C LEU A 85 -0.02 -0.18 9.36
N LEU A 86 1.05 0.31 8.75
CA LEU A 86 2.06 -0.54 8.13
C LEU A 86 3.38 -0.45 8.86
N THR A 87 4.07 -1.58 8.96
CA THR A 87 5.42 -1.72 9.49
C THR A 87 6.37 -2.05 8.35
N LYS A 88 7.58 -1.49 8.39
CA LYS A 88 8.59 -1.76 7.39
C LYS A 88 8.98 -3.23 7.41
N SER A 89 8.97 -3.86 6.26
CA SER A 89 9.51 -5.23 6.07
C SER A 89 11.00 -5.25 6.44
N GLY A 90 11.44 -6.30 7.13
CA GLY A 90 12.81 -6.37 7.69
C GLY A 90 13.93 -6.31 6.63
N ASN A 91 13.65 -6.76 5.41
CA ASN A 91 14.54 -6.67 4.26
C ASN A 91 14.20 -5.51 3.31
N GLY A 92 13.19 -4.69 3.64
CA GLY A 92 12.72 -3.62 2.77
C GLY A 92 12.04 -4.10 1.48
N GLN A 93 11.68 -5.38 1.38
CA GLN A 93 11.00 -5.98 0.23
C GLN A 93 9.66 -6.57 0.66
N VAL A 94 8.71 -6.59 -0.27
CA VAL A 94 7.48 -7.38 -0.12
C VAL A 94 7.38 -8.31 -1.32
N ASP A 95 7.09 -9.58 -1.07
CA ASP A 95 6.74 -10.51 -2.14
C ASP A 95 5.28 -10.27 -2.53
N PHE A 96 5.09 -9.62 -3.68
CA PHE A 96 3.78 -9.34 -4.24
C PHE A 96 3.20 -10.49 -5.06
N SER A 97 3.97 -11.54 -5.37
CA SER A 97 3.50 -12.67 -6.18
C SER A 97 2.37 -13.43 -5.50
N GLN A 98 2.45 -13.58 -4.18
CA GLN A 98 1.38 -14.15 -3.36
C GLN A 98 0.07 -13.32 -3.37
N TRP A 99 0.14 -12.07 -3.85
CA TRP A 99 -1.00 -11.14 -3.95
C TRP A 99 -1.47 -10.94 -5.40
N GLY A 100 -0.98 -11.76 -6.35
CA GLY A 100 -1.34 -11.66 -7.77
C GLY A 100 -0.91 -10.35 -8.44
N LEU A 101 0.05 -9.65 -7.85
CA LEU A 101 0.57 -8.38 -8.34
C LEU A 101 1.85 -8.60 -9.16
N PRO A 102 2.04 -7.91 -10.29
CA PRO A 102 3.32 -7.90 -10.96
C PRO A 102 4.39 -7.34 -10.00
N ALA A 103 5.56 -7.99 -9.96
CA ALA A 103 6.70 -7.46 -9.24
C ALA A 103 6.96 -6.00 -9.64
N PRO A 104 7.42 -5.13 -8.73
CA PRO A 104 7.76 -3.76 -9.09
C PRO A 104 8.71 -3.80 -10.28
N ALA A 105 8.43 -3.00 -11.32
CA ALA A 105 9.37 -2.86 -12.41
C ALA A 105 10.74 -2.51 -11.81
N ALA A 106 11.74 -3.34 -12.08
CA ALA A 106 13.13 -3.10 -11.72
C ALA A 106 13.59 -1.89 -12.54
N GLY A 107 13.20 -0.68 -12.11
CA GLY A 107 13.78 0.57 -12.60
C GLY A 107 15.27 0.58 -12.35
#